data_AF-A0AAJ5WNR9-F1
#
_entry.id   AF-A0AAJ5WNR9-F1
#
_cell.length_a   1.000
_cell.length_b   1.000
_cell.length_c   1.000
_cell.angle_alpha   90.00
_cell.angle_beta   90.00
_cell.angle_gamma   90.00
#
_symmetry.space_group_name_H-M   'P 1'
#
loop_
_entity.id
_entity.type
_entity.pdbx_description
1 polymer ?
#
loop_
_entity_poly.entity_id
_entity_poly.type
_entity_poly.pdbx_seq_one_letter_code
_entity_poly.pdbx_strand_id
1 'polypeptide(L)'
;MPLLLTRKHIHRLRKELADTILHGDTIMRYCEAAGLPVNRIELRGDSWTMWGSVIGTTITADHQERALALLNHIITDHPENEIFIHYYNEILSSRNVRLSKLAAALKQRKCVVFLGPDVLKVRQNNSLVNFNDSLCAVLEATMREETIYYERNLNRNLAYLAQCFADDPFYAAGETAALARKIYDKLLPRMIDRGIYEDLARLPLRLVINANADDILCQEMKKAGMACTTDFYDMSNIGAMPDKPSPVILPGDEPQEQAAAAMVYNIFGSYQNPDSVLFTESQFLDFINRVLQGNPRLNNDVVRELNEKDSYLFLGFDFEQWYFKILFQLLNIKKEQYASVSCGFEEMDANPFAGPLNARVSVYTREFYEQEFKMFFVNDDIRNFISELATLLEADANQQNP
;
A
#
# COMPACT_ATOMS: atom_id res chain seq x y z
N MET A 1 -10.45 -16.32 -12.65
CA MET A 1 -9.93 -15.34 -13.62
C MET A 1 -9.96 -13.97 -12.97
N PRO A 2 -8.92 -13.15 -13.08
CA PRO A 2 -8.94 -11.79 -12.55
C PRO A 2 -10.00 -10.96 -13.29
N LEU A 3 -10.82 -10.25 -12.52
CA LEU A 3 -11.85 -9.35 -13.04
C LEU A 3 -11.22 -8.00 -13.37
N LEU A 4 -11.67 -7.35 -14.45
CA LEU A 4 -11.22 -6.00 -14.82
C LEU A 4 -11.76 -4.91 -13.89
N LEU A 5 -12.85 -5.23 -13.19
CA LEU A 5 -13.57 -4.35 -12.28
C LEU A 5 -13.78 -5.08 -10.94
N THR A 6 -13.83 -4.32 -9.84
CA THR A 6 -14.18 -4.89 -8.53
C THR A 6 -15.61 -5.45 -8.55
N ARG A 7 -15.94 -6.37 -7.63
CA ARG A 7 -17.31 -6.91 -7.53
C ARG A 7 -18.37 -5.81 -7.34
N LYS A 8 -18.03 -4.76 -6.59
CA LYS A 8 -18.86 -3.57 -6.39
C LYS A 8 -19.04 -2.76 -7.68
N HIS A 9 -17.97 -2.55 -8.44
CA HIS A 9 -18.03 -1.90 -9.75
C HIS A 9 -18.90 -2.70 -10.73
N ILE A 10 -18.72 -4.03 -10.77
CA ILE A 10 -19.56 -4.94 -11.56
C ILE A 10 -21.02 -4.84 -11.15
N HIS A 11 -21.32 -4.86 -9.84
CA HIS A 11 -22.68 -4.75 -9.34
C HIS A 11 -23.33 -3.41 -9.72
N ARG A 12 -22.61 -2.30 -9.57
CA ARG A 12 -23.09 -0.94 -9.92
C ARG A 12 -23.29 -0.80 -11.43
N LEU A 13 -22.32 -1.22 -12.24
CA LEU A 13 -22.44 -1.22 -13.69
C LEU A 13 -23.63 -2.07 -14.15
N ARG A 14 -23.79 -3.28 -13.59
CA ARG A 14 -24.93 -4.15 -13.87
C ARG A 14 -26.26 -3.50 -13.53
N LYS A 15 -26.34 -2.84 -12.38
CA LYS A 15 -27.54 -2.12 -11.95
C LYS A 15 -27.90 -1.04 -12.97
N GLU A 16 -26.94 -0.20 -13.31
CA GLU A 16 -27.16 0.91 -14.25
C GLU A 16 -27.60 0.40 -15.63
N LEU A 17 -26.95 -0.67 -16.11
CA LEU A 17 -27.32 -1.33 -17.36
C LEU A 17 -28.73 -1.93 -17.32
N ALA A 18 -29.09 -2.56 -16.20
CA ALA A 18 -30.41 -3.16 -16.00
C ALA A 18 -31.53 -2.13 -15.87
N ASP A 19 -31.24 -0.96 -15.28
CA ASP A 19 -32.18 0.14 -15.11
C ASP A 19 -32.35 0.95 -16.42
N THR A 20 -31.29 1.07 -17.23
CA THR A 20 -31.29 1.84 -18.48
C THR A 20 -31.73 1.02 -19.70
N ILE A 21 -31.29 -0.24 -19.80
CA ILE A 21 -31.48 -1.10 -20.98
C ILE A 21 -32.29 -2.34 -20.57
N LEU A 22 -33.61 -2.22 -20.73
CA LEU A 22 -34.58 -3.21 -20.22
C LEU A 22 -34.86 -4.37 -21.18
N HIS A 23 -34.69 -4.16 -22.48
CA HIS A 23 -35.15 -5.09 -23.52
C HIS A 23 -34.05 -6.04 -24.00
N GLY A 24 -34.35 -7.35 -23.98
CA GLY A 24 -33.41 -8.40 -24.39
C GLY A 24 -32.88 -8.24 -25.82
N ASP A 25 -33.71 -7.76 -26.76
CA ASP A 25 -33.29 -7.51 -28.15
C ASP A 25 -32.22 -6.41 -28.24
N THR A 26 -32.35 -5.36 -27.42
CA THR A 26 -31.37 -4.29 -27.34
C THR A 26 -30.05 -4.78 -26.74
N ILE A 27 -30.13 -5.62 -25.69
CA ILE A 27 -28.95 -6.26 -25.08
C ILE A 27 -28.24 -7.15 -26.12
N MET A 28 -28.99 -7.94 -26.88
CA MET A 28 -28.48 -8.79 -27.94
C MET A 28 -27.74 -7.98 -29.01
N ARG A 29 -28.32 -6.86 -29.47
CA ARG A 29 -27.69 -5.94 -30.43
C ARG A 29 -26.34 -5.43 -29.93
N TYR A 30 -26.25 -5.01 -28.67
CA TYR A 30 -24.98 -4.57 -28.09
C TYR A 30 -23.96 -5.71 -27.99
N CYS A 31 -24.41 -6.92 -27.65
CA CYS A 31 -23.52 -8.08 -27.58
C CYS A 31 -22.96 -8.46 -28.96
N GLU A 32 -23.80 -8.45 -29.99
CA GLU A 32 -23.39 -8.72 -31.38
C GLU A 32 -22.42 -7.65 -31.89
N ALA A 33 -22.71 -6.37 -31.65
CA ALA A 33 -21.84 -5.26 -32.03
C ALA A 33 -20.46 -5.35 -31.36
N ALA A 34 -20.42 -5.82 -30.10
CA ALA A 34 -19.19 -6.04 -29.35
C ALA A 34 -18.46 -7.36 -29.69
N GLY A 35 -18.98 -8.16 -30.63
CA GLY A 35 -18.40 -9.46 -31.01
C GLY A 35 -18.45 -10.51 -29.91
N LEU A 36 -19.43 -10.43 -29.00
CA LEU A 36 -19.61 -11.40 -27.93
C LEU A 36 -20.25 -12.70 -28.46
N PRO A 37 -19.87 -13.88 -27.92
CA PRO A 37 -20.47 -15.14 -28.31
C PRO A 37 -21.88 -15.26 -27.70
N VAL A 38 -22.87 -14.63 -28.35
CA VAL A 38 -24.27 -14.56 -27.88
C VAL A 38 -24.85 -15.94 -27.57
N ASN A 39 -24.43 -16.96 -28.29
CA ASN A 39 -24.83 -18.37 -28.07
C ASN A 39 -24.36 -18.96 -26.72
N ARG A 40 -23.45 -18.29 -26.00
CA ARG A 40 -22.96 -18.67 -24.68
C ARG A 40 -23.50 -17.78 -23.56
N ILE A 41 -24.31 -16.76 -23.89
CA ILE A 41 -24.87 -15.81 -22.92
C ILE A 41 -26.34 -16.16 -22.70
N GLU A 42 -26.73 -16.32 -21.44
CA GLU A 42 -28.12 -16.58 -21.07
C GLU A 42 -28.90 -15.27 -21.05
N LEU A 43 -29.60 -14.99 -22.15
CA LEU A 43 -30.47 -13.82 -22.32
C LEU A 43 -31.93 -14.12 -21.93
N ARG A 44 -32.14 -14.92 -20.88
CA ARG A 44 -33.48 -15.24 -20.34
C ARG A 44 -33.64 -14.59 -18.96
N GLY A 45 -34.84 -14.09 -18.69
CA GLY A 45 -35.19 -13.47 -17.41
C GLY A 45 -35.32 -11.95 -17.50
N ASP A 46 -35.23 -11.30 -16.34
CA ASP A 46 -35.24 -9.84 -16.25
C ASP A 46 -33.92 -9.21 -16.75
N SER A 47 -33.93 -7.89 -16.97
CA SER A 47 -32.75 -7.14 -17.43
C SER A 47 -31.54 -7.33 -16.51
N TRP A 48 -31.79 -7.42 -15.20
CA TRP A 48 -30.77 -7.74 -14.22
C TRP A 48 -30.08 -9.06 -14.51
N THR A 49 -30.83 -10.15 -14.69
CA THR A 49 -30.30 -11.49 -14.95
C THR A 49 -29.53 -11.54 -16.26
N MET A 50 -30.09 -10.96 -17.33
CA MET A 50 -29.45 -10.89 -18.65
C MET A 50 -28.10 -10.17 -18.59
N TRP A 51 -28.03 -8.97 -18.01
CA TRP A 51 -26.77 -8.23 -17.86
C TRP A 51 -25.77 -8.93 -16.93
N GLY A 52 -26.26 -9.69 -15.95
CA GLY A 52 -25.41 -10.55 -15.13
C GLY A 52 -24.64 -11.57 -15.95
N SER A 53 -25.32 -12.24 -16.89
CA SER A 53 -24.71 -13.21 -17.79
C SER A 53 -23.71 -12.56 -18.75
N VAL A 54 -24.10 -11.43 -19.36
CA VAL A 54 -23.23 -10.64 -20.26
C VAL A 54 -21.96 -10.21 -19.55
N ILE A 55 -22.08 -9.55 -18.39
CA ILE A 55 -20.93 -9.04 -17.62
C ILE A 55 -20.04 -10.19 -17.13
N GLY A 56 -20.63 -11.28 -16.63
CA GLY A 56 -19.86 -12.44 -16.15
C GLY A 56 -19.01 -13.10 -17.24
N THR A 57 -19.42 -12.98 -18.51
CA THR A 57 -18.71 -13.53 -19.67
C THR A 57 -17.74 -12.52 -20.30
N THR A 58 -17.94 -11.22 -20.04
CA THR A 58 -17.24 -10.14 -20.77
C THR A 58 -16.22 -9.39 -19.92
N ILE A 59 -16.51 -9.13 -18.64
CA ILE A 59 -15.65 -8.32 -17.75
C ILE A 59 -14.60 -9.22 -17.08
N THR A 60 -13.77 -9.86 -17.89
CA THR A 60 -12.62 -10.67 -17.47
C THR A 60 -11.36 -10.15 -18.15
N ALA A 61 -10.19 -10.35 -17.52
CA ALA A 61 -8.92 -9.85 -18.08
C ALA A 61 -8.66 -10.31 -19.53
N ASP A 62 -9.05 -11.54 -19.86
CA ASP A 62 -8.87 -12.13 -21.20
C ASP A 62 -9.80 -11.52 -22.28
N HIS A 63 -10.77 -10.68 -21.87
CA HIS A 63 -11.81 -10.13 -22.74
C HIS A 63 -11.94 -8.61 -22.65
N GLN A 64 -10.87 -7.91 -22.23
CA GLN A 64 -10.87 -6.46 -22.07
C GLN A 64 -11.31 -5.70 -23.33
N GLU A 65 -10.84 -6.07 -24.51
CA GLU A 65 -11.24 -5.41 -25.76
C GLU A 65 -12.75 -5.52 -26.02
N ARG A 66 -13.34 -6.67 -25.71
CA ARG A 66 -14.79 -6.91 -25.86
C ARG A 66 -15.60 -6.13 -24.83
N ALA A 67 -15.09 -6.03 -23.60
CA ALA A 67 -15.66 -5.19 -22.56
C ALA A 67 -15.69 -3.71 -22.96
N LEU A 68 -14.58 -3.21 -23.52
CA LEU A 68 -14.49 -1.85 -24.03
C LEU A 68 -15.41 -1.63 -25.23
N ALA A 69 -15.45 -2.55 -26.19
CA ALA A 69 -16.34 -2.46 -27.35
C ALA A 69 -17.81 -2.42 -26.93
N LEU A 70 -18.23 -3.28 -25.99
CA LEU A 70 -19.58 -3.31 -25.44
C LEU A 70 -19.96 -1.96 -24.83
N LEU A 71 -19.14 -1.44 -23.92
CA LEU A 71 -19.42 -0.16 -23.27
C LEU A 71 -19.36 1.00 -24.25
N ASN A 72 -18.47 0.98 -25.25
CA ASN A 72 -18.38 2.02 -26.27
C ASN A 72 -19.66 2.13 -27.10
N HIS A 73 -20.24 0.98 -27.52
CA HIS A 73 -21.52 0.97 -28.22
C HIS A 73 -22.65 1.50 -27.34
N ILE A 74 -22.67 1.15 -26.06
CA ILE A 74 -23.67 1.62 -25.11
C ILE A 74 -23.53 3.13 -24.87
N ILE A 75 -22.31 3.65 -24.69
CA ILE A 75 -22.03 5.09 -24.52
C ILE A 75 -22.41 5.88 -25.77
N THR A 76 -22.24 5.31 -26.95
CA THR A 76 -22.65 5.97 -28.21
C THR A 76 -24.16 6.23 -28.23
N ASP A 77 -24.95 5.28 -27.74
CA ASP A 77 -26.41 5.38 -27.67
C ASP A 77 -26.89 6.13 -26.40
N HIS A 78 -26.06 6.24 -25.36
CA HIS A 78 -26.35 6.87 -24.06
C HIS A 78 -25.20 7.79 -23.57
N PRO A 79 -24.84 8.85 -24.33
CA PRO A 79 -23.68 9.69 -24.02
C PRO A 79 -23.83 10.54 -22.75
N GLU A 80 -25.06 10.71 -22.26
CA GLU A 80 -25.37 11.44 -21.02
C GLU A 80 -25.11 10.62 -19.74
N ASN A 81 -24.94 9.29 -19.86
CA ASN A 81 -24.77 8.43 -18.70
C ASN A 81 -23.30 8.40 -18.23
N GLU A 82 -22.99 9.25 -17.26
CA GLU A 82 -21.64 9.35 -16.67
C GLU A 82 -21.14 8.04 -16.06
N ILE A 83 -22.03 7.13 -15.63
CA ILE A 83 -21.64 5.84 -15.03
C ILE A 83 -21.03 4.92 -16.09
N PHE A 84 -21.60 4.88 -17.30
CA PHE A 84 -21.02 4.10 -18.40
C PHE A 84 -19.66 4.64 -18.80
N ILE A 85 -19.54 5.96 -18.95
CA ILE A 85 -18.27 6.64 -19.26
C ILE A 85 -17.22 6.35 -18.18
N HIS A 86 -17.63 6.43 -16.90
CA HIS A 86 -16.75 6.12 -15.78
C HIS A 86 -16.21 4.68 -15.86
N TYR A 87 -17.07 3.68 -16.05
CA TYR A 87 -16.62 2.28 -16.10
C TYR A 87 -15.86 1.93 -17.37
N TYR A 88 -16.18 2.57 -18.50
CA TYR A 88 -15.36 2.48 -19.70
C TYR A 88 -13.95 2.98 -19.44
N ASN A 89 -13.82 4.17 -18.83
CA ASN A 89 -12.52 4.73 -18.44
C ASN A 89 -11.83 3.88 -17.37
N GLU A 90 -12.56 3.24 -16.46
CA GLU A 90 -11.98 2.34 -15.45
C GLU A 90 -11.38 1.08 -16.10
N ILE A 91 -12.06 0.49 -17.09
CA ILE A 91 -11.56 -0.66 -17.85
C ILE A 91 -10.43 -0.21 -18.81
N LEU A 92 -10.52 0.99 -19.37
CA LEU A 92 -9.51 1.57 -20.27
C LEU A 92 -8.23 1.95 -19.51
N SER A 93 -8.37 2.49 -18.30
CA SER A 93 -7.29 2.75 -17.33
C SER A 93 -6.83 1.44 -16.71
N SER A 94 -6.40 0.52 -17.58
CA SER A 94 -5.91 -0.80 -17.24
C SER A 94 -4.78 -0.71 -16.22
N ARG A 95 -4.53 -1.83 -15.53
CA ARG A 95 -3.36 -2.02 -14.68
C ARG A 95 -2.10 -1.44 -15.34
N ASN A 96 -1.86 -1.72 -16.62
CA ASN A 96 -0.70 -1.23 -17.36
C ASN A 96 -0.65 0.30 -17.43
N VAL A 97 -1.75 0.98 -17.74
CA VAL A 97 -1.78 2.46 -17.79
C VAL A 97 -1.45 3.06 -16.41
N ARG A 98 -1.97 2.47 -15.33
CA ARG A 98 -1.70 2.93 -13.96
C ARG A 98 -0.25 2.70 -13.56
N LEU A 99 0.30 1.53 -13.89
CA LEU A 99 1.70 1.21 -13.61
C LEU A 99 2.66 2.05 -14.44
N SER A 100 2.36 2.33 -15.71
CA SER A 100 3.14 3.26 -16.54
C SER A 100 3.14 4.67 -15.96
N LYS A 101 2.00 5.18 -15.47
CA LYS A 101 1.95 6.47 -14.77
C LYS A 101 2.79 6.47 -13.49
N LEU A 102 2.72 5.40 -12.70
CA LEU A 102 3.51 5.26 -11.48
C LEU A 102 5.02 5.17 -11.80
N ALA A 103 5.41 4.41 -12.82
CA ALA A 103 6.78 4.34 -13.30
C ALA A 103 7.27 5.73 -13.77
N ALA A 104 6.47 6.47 -14.54
CA ALA A 104 6.79 7.83 -14.92
C ALA A 104 6.96 8.76 -13.70
N ALA A 105 6.12 8.62 -12.67
CA ALA A 105 6.24 9.38 -11.43
C ALA A 105 7.52 9.03 -10.65
N LEU A 106 7.90 7.75 -10.55
CA LEU A 106 9.16 7.30 -9.97
C LEU A 106 10.35 7.90 -10.73
N LYS A 107 10.36 7.82 -12.06
CA LYS A 107 11.42 8.39 -12.92
C LYS A 107 11.57 9.90 -12.70
N GLN A 108 10.45 10.61 -12.55
CA GLN A 108 10.42 12.04 -12.27
C GLN A 108 10.70 12.40 -10.79
N ARG A 109 10.97 11.41 -9.93
CA ARG A 109 11.10 11.60 -8.48
C ARG A 109 9.88 12.31 -7.86
N LYS A 110 8.68 12.01 -8.35
CA LYS A 110 7.39 12.50 -7.83
C LYS A 110 6.57 11.35 -7.24
N CYS A 111 7.25 10.33 -6.72
CA CYS A 111 6.61 9.21 -6.06
C CYS A 111 7.15 9.07 -4.64
N VAL A 112 6.24 9.04 -3.68
CA VAL A 112 6.53 8.73 -2.28
C VAL A 112 6.17 7.27 -2.04
N VAL A 113 7.15 6.50 -1.56
CA VAL A 113 6.95 5.08 -1.26
C VAL A 113 6.66 4.93 0.22
N PHE A 114 5.63 4.16 0.53
CA PHE A 114 5.25 3.77 1.86
C PHE A 114 5.60 2.29 2.02
N LEU A 115 6.41 1.96 3.02
CA LEU A 115 6.70 0.57 3.41
C LEU A 115 5.96 0.20 4.68
N GLY A 116 5.13 -0.83 4.59
CA GLY A 116 4.34 -1.33 5.71
C GLY A 116 5.02 -2.49 6.43
N PRO A 117 4.41 -2.95 7.54
CA PRO A 117 5.00 -3.98 8.39
C PRO A 117 5.22 -5.33 7.69
N ASP A 118 4.46 -5.66 6.64
CA ASP A 118 4.61 -6.93 5.92
C ASP A 118 5.84 -6.98 5.00
N VAL A 119 6.54 -5.86 4.80
CA VAL A 119 7.80 -5.83 4.04
C VAL A 119 8.94 -6.48 4.82
N LEU A 120 8.97 -6.30 6.15
CA LEU A 120 10.03 -6.84 7.00
C LEU A 120 9.74 -8.32 7.32
N LYS A 121 10.31 -9.21 6.51
CA LYS A 121 10.15 -10.66 6.64
C LYS A 121 11.40 -11.33 7.18
N VAL A 122 11.19 -12.39 7.97
CA VAL A 122 12.25 -13.24 8.49
C VAL A 122 12.03 -14.69 8.10
N ARG A 123 13.11 -15.40 7.79
CA ARG A 123 13.11 -16.80 7.41
C ARG A 123 13.12 -17.67 8.66
N GLN A 124 12.02 -18.37 8.93
CA GLN A 124 11.87 -19.33 10.03
C GLN A 124 11.40 -20.67 9.49
N ASN A 125 12.06 -21.76 9.88
CA ASN A 125 11.67 -23.13 9.49
C ASN A 125 11.39 -23.29 7.99
N ASN A 126 12.24 -22.69 7.14
CA ASN A 126 12.14 -22.70 5.67
C ASN A 126 10.93 -21.93 5.08
N SER A 127 10.24 -21.13 5.89
CA SER A 127 9.17 -20.22 5.46
C SER A 127 9.52 -18.77 5.78
N LEU A 128 8.97 -17.84 5.01
CA LEU A 128 9.02 -16.41 5.33
C LEU A 128 7.83 -16.04 6.21
N VAL A 129 8.11 -15.42 7.35
CA VAL A 129 7.09 -14.91 8.28
C VAL A 129 7.33 -13.42 8.52
N ASN A 130 6.27 -12.67 8.85
CA ASN A 130 6.40 -11.27 9.24
C ASN A 130 7.28 -11.16 10.52
N PHE A 131 8.11 -10.13 10.60
CA PHE A 131 8.87 -9.82 11.81
C PHE A 131 7.97 -9.60 13.04
N ASN A 132 6.84 -8.91 12.91
CA ASN A 132 5.85 -8.72 13.97
C ASN A 132 5.32 -10.05 14.50
N ASP A 133 5.04 -11.03 13.63
CA ASP A 133 4.65 -12.39 14.05
C ASP A 133 5.77 -13.06 14.87
N SER A 134 7.02 -12.81 14.50
CA SER A 134 8.18 -13.35 15.21
C SER A 134 8.35 -12.69 16.58
N LEU A 135 8.12 -11.38 16.66
CA LEU A 135 8.12 -10.63 17.91
C LEU A 135 6.97 -11.08 18.82
N CYS A 136 5.76 -11.28 18.28
CA CYS A 136 4.63 -11.85 19.00
C CYS A 136 4.98 -13.21 19.60
N ALA A 137 5.63 -14.10 18.85
CA ALA A 137 6.04 -15.42 19.35
C ALA A 137 7.05 -15.33 20.52
N VAL A 138 7.95 -14.34 20.49
CA VAL A 138 8.90 -14.13 21.59
C VAL A 138 8.22 -13.52 22.80
N LEU A 139 7.38 -12.49 22.62
CA LEU A 139 6.58 -11.90 23.70
C LEU A 139 5.69 -12.96 24.35
N GLU A 140 5.04 -13.80 23.55
CA GLU A 140 4.23 -14.91 24.04
C GLU A 140 5.03 -15.88 24.92
N ALA A 141 6.26 -16.23 24.52
CA ALA A 141 7.13 -17.10 25.31
C ALA A 141 7.54 -16.42 26.63
N THR A 142 7.95 -15.16 26.59
CA THR A 142 8.34 -14.37 27.77
C THR A 142 7.17 -14.23 28.74
N MET A 143 5.99 -13.85 28.26
CA MET A 143 4.79 -13.71 29.09
C MET A 143 4.37 -15.02 29.75
N ARG A 144 4.56 -16.18 29.09
CA ARG A 144 4.31 -17.49 29.71
C ARG A 144 5.32 -17.81 30.81
N GLU A 145 6.59 -17.48 30.62
CA GLU A 145 7.65 -17.67 31.62
C GLU A 145 7.41 -16.79 32.85
N GLU A 146 6.96 -15.55 32.64
CA GLU A 146 6.70 -14.56 33.68
C GLU A 146 5.26 -14.61 34.23
N THR A 147 4.44 -15.56 33.76
CA THR A 147 3.03 -15.74 34.16
C THR A 147 2.12 -14.53 33.93
N ILE A 148 2.45 -13.70 32.94
CA ILE A 148 1.64 -12.56 32.48
C ILE A 148 0.43 -13.08 31.68
N TYR A 149 -0.77 -12.61 32.01
CA TYR A 149 -2.00 -13.02 31.35
C TYR A 149 -2.19 -12.35 29.99
N TYR A 150 -2.67 -13.12 29.02
CA TYR A 150 -3.12 -12.64 27.71
C TYR A 150 -4.14 -13.61 27.09
N GLU A 151 -4.94 -13.10 26.18
CA GLU A 151 -5.93 -13.87 25.43
C GLU A 151 -5.26 -14.61 24.25
N ARG A 152 -5.34 -15.94 24.26
CA ARG A 152 -4.59 -16.78 23.31
C ARG A 152 -5.01 -16.60 21.86
N ASN A 153 -6.26 -16.22 21.58
CA ASN A 153 -6.75 -15.93 20.24
C ASN A 153 -6.22 -14.61 19.67
N LEU A 154 -5.61 -13.76 20.50
CA LEU A 154 -5.00 -12.49 20.12
C LEU A 154 -3.46 -12.55 20.11
N ASN A 155 -2.87 -13.75 20.19
CA ASN A 155 -1.41 -13.93 20.26
C ASN A 155 -0.63 -13.56 18.99
N ARG A 156 -1.31 -13.08 17.94
CA ARG A 156 -0.69 -12.51 16.73
C ARG A 156 -0.88 -11.00 16.63
N ASN A 157 -1.62 -10.39 17.55
CA ASN A 157 -1.76 -8.94 17.62
C ASN A 157 -0.62 -8.37 18.48
N LEU A 158 0.38 -7.79 17.81
CA LEU A 158 1.57 -7.23 18.46
C LEU A 158 1.21 -6.12 19.45
N ALA A 159 0.29 -5.22 19.08
CA ALA A 159 -0.08 -4.10 19.93
C ALA A 159 -0.78 -4.57 21.21
N TYR A 160 -1.62 -5.60 21.10
CA TYR A 160 -2.25 -6.25 22.24
C TYR A 160 -1.23 -6.92 23.16
N LEU A 161 -0.34 -7.76 22.62
CA LEU A 161 0.67 -8.43 23.43
C LEU A 161 1.63 -7.44 24.09
N ALA A 162 2.05 -6.40 23.36
CA ALA A 162 2.89 -5.34 23.91
C ALA A 162 2.19 -4.58 25.04
N GLN A 163 0.87 -4.35 24.94
CA GLN A 163 0.10 -3.75 26.02
C GLN A 163 0.05 -4.65 27.26
N CYS A 164 -0.29 -5.94 27.08
CA CYS A 164 -0.33 -6.88 28.20
C CYS A 164 1.04 -7.05 28.87
N PHE A 165 2.13 -7.02 28.09
CA PHE A 165 3.48 -7.06 28.63
C PHE A 165 3.85 -5.78 29.39
N ALA A 166 3.41 -4.61 28.90
CA ALA A 166 3.62 -3.32 29.55
C ALA A 166 2.77 -3.11 30.83
N ASP A 167 1.69 -3.88 30.99
CA ASP A 167 0.82 -3.83 32.18
C ASP A 167 1.39 -4.62 33.38
N ASP A 168 2.51 -5.34 33.20
CA ASP A 168 3.17 -6.06 34.31
C ASP A 168 3.72 -5.07 35.37
N PRO A 169 3.52 -5.30 36.68
CA PRO A 169 3.98 -4.39 37.73
C PRO A 169 5.50 -4.17 37.78
N PHE A 170 6.28 -5.09 37.21
CA PHE A 170 7.73 -5.02 37.15
C PHE A 170 8.26 -4.50 35.81
N TYR A 171 7.37 -4.19 34.86
CA TYR A 171 7.75 -3.65 33.56
C TYR A 171 8.49 -2.32 33.70
N ALA A 172 9.74 -2.27 33.24
CA ALA A 172 10.44 -1.02 33.03
C ALA A 172 10.07 -0.41 31.67
N ALA A 173 9.88 0.92 31.65
CA ALA A 173 9.62 1.65 30.42
C ALA A 173 10.72 1.37 29.38
N GLY A 174 10.31 1.00 28.16
CA GLY A 174 11.22 0.66 27.07
C GLY A 174 11.57 -0.82 26.93
N GLU A 175 11.15 -1.70 27.84
CA GLU A 175 11.47 -3.14 27.77
C GLU A 175 11.00 -3.82 26.49
N THR A 176 9.78 -3.53 26.01
CA THR A 176 9.28 -4.07 24.73
C THR A 176 10.19 -3.67 23.57
N ALA A 177 10.65 -2.42 23.55
CA ALA A 177 11.54 -1.93 22.52
C ALA A 177 12.94 -2.54 22.61
N ALA A 178 13.48 -2.69 23.82
CA ALA A 178 14.75 -3.38 24.06
C ALA A 178 14.70 -4.85 23.61
N LEU A 179 13.59 -5.54 23.89
CA LEU A 179 13.35 -6.90 23.43
C LEU A 179 13.28 -6.97 21.90
N ALA A 180 12.49 -6.10 21.27
CA ALA A 180 12.37 -6.02 19.82
C ALA A 180 13.72 -5.74 19.15
N ARG A 181 14.51 -4.79 19.68
CA ARG A 181 15.87 -4.49 19.21
C ARG A 181 16.79 -5.71 19.31
N LYS A 182 16.77 -6.40 20.45
CA LYS A 182 17.58 -7.61 20.68
C LYS A 182 17.24 -8.72 19.69
N ILE A 183 15.95 -8.92 19.40
CA ILE A 183 15.49 -9.87 18.38
C ILE A 183 15.97 -9.42 17.00
N TYR A 184 15.76 -8.16 16.64
CA TYR A 184 16.19 -7.59 15.38
C TYR A 184 17.69 -7.80 15.15
N ASP A 185 18.55 -7.41 16.09
CA ASP A 185 20.01 -7.58 15.98
C ASP A 185 20.44 -9.04 15.84
N LYS A 186 19.75 -9.96 16.54
CA LYS A 186 20.01 -11.40 16.44
C LYS A 186 19.63 -11.96 15.07
N LEU A 187 18.56 -11.46 14.46
CA LEU A 187 18.02 -11.96 13.18
C LEU A 187 18.67 -11.28 11.95
N LEU A 188 19.07 -10.02 12.08
CA LEU A 188 19.58 -9.15 11.01
C LEU A 188 20.66 -9.78 10.12
N PRO A 189 21.64 -10.54 10.64
CA PRO A 189 22.74 -11.05 9.82
C PRO A 189 22.41 -12.35 9.06
N ARG A 190 21.33 -13.07 9.41
CA ARG A 190 21.12 -14.46 8.93
C ARG A 190 19.72 -14.81 8.49
N MET A 191 18.71 -14.13 9.00
CA MET A 191 17.31 -14.55 8.86
C MET A 191 16.43 -13.50 8.20
N ILE A 192 16.78 -12.22 8.20
CA ILE A 192 15.98 -11.20 7.51
C ILE A 192 16.09 -11.40 6.00
N ASP A 193 14.94 -11.46 5.33
CA ASP A 193 14.88 -11.50 3.87
C ASP A 193 15.09 -10.10 3.31
N ARG A 194 16.13 -9.93 2.49
CA ARG A 194 16.51 -8.64 1.91
C ARG A 194 16.02 -8.44 0.49
N GLY A 195 15.34 -9.43 -0.10
CA GLY A 195 15.02 -9.42 -1.53
C GLY A 195 14.18 -8.21 -1.95
N ILE A 196 13.15 -7.86 -1.18
CA ILE A 196 12.32 -6.67 -1.46
C ILE A 196 13.16 -5.38 -1.36
N TYR A 197 14.00 -5.27 -0.33
CA TYR A 197 14.86 -4.10 -0.12
C TYR A 197 15.91 -3.93 -1.22
N GLU A 198 16.51 -5.04 -1.68
CA GLU A 198 17.46 -5.06 -2.79
C GLU A 198 16.82 -4.60 -4.10
N ASP A 199 15.59 -5.04 -4.37
CA ASP A 199 14.85 -4.66 -5.58
C ASP A 199 14.44 -3.18 -5.51
N LEU A 200 13.95 -2.70 -4.36
CA LEU A 200 13.61 -1.29 -4.13
C LEU A 200 14.81 -0.36 -4.22
N ALA A 201 15.98 -0.78 -3.74
CA ALA A 201 17.19 0.03 -3.74
C ALA A 201 17.67 0.43 -5.15
N ARG A 202 17.20 -0.27 -6.18
CA ARG A 202 17.50 0.00 -7.60
C ARG A 202 16.55 1.02 -8.22
N LEU A 203 15.43 1.33 -7.57
CA LEU A 203 14.47 2.30 -8.08
C LEU A 203 14.92 3.74 -7.79
N PRO A 204 14.49 4.73 -8.61
CA PRO A 204 14.80 6.15 -8.39
C PRO A 204 13.94 6.76 -7.27
N LEU A 205 14.15 6.28 -6.03
CA LEU A 205 13.39 6.71 -4.86
C LEU A 205 13.80 8.14 -4.42
N ARG A 206 12.82 8.94 -4.02
CA ARG A 206 13.03 10.29 -3.43
C ARG A 206 12.77 10.28 -1.93
N LEU A 207 11.57 9.87 -1.53
CA LEU A 207 11.13 9.80 -0.14
C LEU A 207 10.49 8.43 0.10
N VAL A 208 10.89 7.79 1.19
CA VAL A 208 10.31 6.55 1.68
C VAL A 208 9.82 6.78 3.11
N ILE A 209 8.53 6.59 3.35
CA ILE A 209 7.94 6.53 4.68
C ILE A 209 7.90 5.07 5.11
N ASN A 210 8.75 4.70 6.06
CA ASN A 210 8.86 3.34 6.57
C ASN A 210 8.07 3.20 7.88
N ALA A 211 7.12 2.28 7.93
CA ALA A 211 6.39 1.92 9.14
C ALA A 211 7.17 0.93 10.02
N ASN A 212 8.23 0.32 9.50
CA ASN A 212 9.15 -0.50 10.27
C ASN A 212 10.24 0.37 10.90
N ALA A 213 10.75 -0.05 12.07
CA ALA A 213 11.83 0.63 12.78
C ALA A 213 13.24 0.27 12.25
N ASP A 214 13.34 -0.44 11.13
CA ASP A 214 14.58 -0.90 10.52
C ASP A 214 15.25 0.17 9.64
N ASP A 215 16.52 -0.05 9.29
CA ASP A 215 17.33 0.79 8.40
C ASP A 215 17.80 0.05 7.14
N ILE A 216 17.19 -1.10 6.82
CA ILE A 216 17.67 -2.06 5.82
C ILE A 216 17.63 -1.44 4.43
N LEU A 217 16.55 -0.73 4.06
CA LEU A 217 16.47 -0.12 2.73
C LEU A 217 17.65 0.82 2.48
N CYS A 218 17.97 1.68 3.45
CA CYS A 218 19.05 2.63 3.29
C CYS A 218 20.43 1.94 3.23
N GLN A 219 20.61 0.84 3.97
CA GLN A 219 21.80 -0.01 3.84
C GLN A 219 21.92 -0.58 2.42
N GLU A 220 20.83 -1.11 1.85
CA GLU A 220 20.84 -1.67 0.49
C GLU A 220 21.04 -0.58 -0.58
N MET A 221 20.46 0.61 -0.41
CA MET A 221 20.72 1.75 -1.30
C MET A 221 22.19 2.16 -1.28
N LYS A 222 22.80 2.27 -0.09
CA LYS A 222 24.23 2.59 0.05
C LYS A 222 25.13 1.52 -0.57
N LYS A 223 24.79 0.23 -0.42
CA LYS A 223 25.50 -0.87 -1.08
C LYS A 223 25.38 -0.82 -2.61
N ALA A 224 24.24 -0.37 -3.13
CA ALA A 224 24.01 -0.13 -4.55
C ALA A 224 24.69 1.16 -5.08
N GLY A 225 25.43 1.89 -4.23
CA GLY A 225 26.11 3.14 -4.60
C GLY A 225 25.20 4.36 -4.62
N MET A 226 23.97 4.26 -4.12
CA MET A 226 23.01 5.36 -4.05
C MET A 226 23.18 6.16 -2.76
N ALA A 227 23.12 7.49 -2.86
CA ALA A 227 23.08 8.35 -1.69
C ALA A 227 21.74 8.18 -0.96
N CYS A 228 21.81 7.86 0.34
CA CYS A 228 20.63 7.68 1.17
C CYS A 228 20.84 8.25 2.58
N THR A 229 19.85 8.99 3.06
CA THR A 229 19.74 9.49 4.44
C THR A 229 18.62 8.76 5.18
N THR A 230 18.80 8.55 6.47
CA THR A 230 17.79 7.98 7.36
C THR A 230 17.43 8.99 8.43
N ASP A 231 16.16 9.09 8.76
CA ASP A 231 15.67 9.84 9.91
C ASP A 231 14.44 9.14 10.50
N PHE A 232 13.98 9.54 11.69
CA PHE A 232 12.87 8.88 12.36
C PHE A 232 12.10 9.83 13.27
N TYR A 233 10.83 9.49 13.53
CA TYR A 233 10.03 10.22 14.50
C TYR A 233 10.37 9.78 15.94
N ASP A 234 10.55 10.74 16.84
CA ASP A 234 10.81 10.50 18.25
C ASP A 234 9.88 11.36 19.12
N MET A 235 9.01 10.71 19.90
CA MET A 235 8.07 11.38 20.81
C MET A 235 8.76 12.16 21.93
N SER A 236 9.97 11.78 22.30
CA SER A 236 10.74 12.44 23.36
C SER A 236 11.31 13.80 22.94
N ASN A 237 11.29 14.11 21.64
CA ASN A 237 11.86 15.33 21.07
C ASN A 237 10.96 16.57 21.27
N ILE A 238 10.44 16.72 22.49
CA ILE A 238 9.53 17.79 22.91
C ILE A 238 10.28 19.12 22.94
N GLY A 239 9.78 20.10 22.20
CA GLY A 239 10.37 21.45 22.18
C GLY A 239 11.70 21.56 21.43
N ALA A 240 12.08 20.55 20.63
CA ALA A 240 13.13 20.75 19.63
C ALA A 240 12.75 21.93 18.73
N MET A 241 13.63 22.92 18.67
CA MET A 241 13.52 23.95 17.65
C MET A 241 13.49 23.27 16.28
N PRO A 242 12.71 23.77 15.31
CA PRO A 242 12.77 23.25 13.95
C PRO A 242 14.24 23.17 13.55
N ASP A 243 14.65 22.03 13.00
CA ASP A 243 16.01 21.83 12.51
C ASP A 243 16.47 23.11 11.81
N LYS A 244 17.71 23.53 12.11
CA LYS A 244 18.32 24.67 11.42
C LYS A 244 17.98 24.53 9.94
N PRO A 245 17.43 25.58 9.29
CA PRO A 245 17.09 25.47 7.88
C PRO A 245 18.33 24.95 7.16
N SER A 246 18.14 23.89 6.37
CA SER A 246 19.14 23.45 5.40
C SER A 246 19.74 24.69 4.75
N PRO A 247 21.08 24.77 4.58
CA PRO A 247 21.75 25.99 4.15
C PRO A 247 20.99 26.60 2.97
N VAL A 248 20.59 27.86 3.12
CA VAL A 248 19.88 28.62 2.10
C VAL A 248 20.73 28.56 0.84
N ILE A 249 20.27 27.82 -0.16
CA ILE A 249 20.88 27.83 -1.49
C ILE A 249 20.69 29.27 -2.00
N LEU A 250 21.79 30.01 -2.10
CA LEU A 250 21.77 31.36 -2.64
C LEU A 250 21.35 31.29 -4.11
N PRO A 251 20.53 32.21 -4.63
CA PRO A 251 20.18 32.25 -6.04
C PRO A 251 21.46 32.50 -6.85
N GLY A 252 22.00 31.43 -7.46
CA GLY A 252 23.32 31.39 -8.10
C GLY A 252 24.09 30.08 -7.84
N ASP A 253 23.78 29.37 -6.76
CA ASP A 253 24.30 28.04 -6.45
C ASP A 253 23.29 26.96 -6.87
N GLU A 254 22.88 26.94 -8.16
CA GLU A 254 22.14 25.76 -8.66
C GLU A 254 23.01 24.52 -8.43
N PRO A 255 22.56 23.52 -7.64
CA PRO A 255 23.30 22.28 -7.49
C PRO A 255 23.40 21.65 -8.87
N GLN A 256 24.60 21.66 -9.42
CA GLN A 256 24.99 20.93 -10.61
C GLN A 256 24.52 19.49 -10.44
N GLU A 257 23.40 19.09 -11.07
CA GLU A 257 22.65 17.80 -11.00
C GLU A 257 23.25 16.70 -10.10
N GLN A 258 23.46 17.00 -8.82
CA GLN A 258 23.81 15.99 -7.83
C GLN A 258 22.48 15.39 -7.44
N ALA A 259 22.24 14.18 -7.94
CA ALA A 259 21.05 13.41 -7.63
C ALA A 259 20.77 13.49 -6.12
N ALA A 260 19.76 14.28 -5.74
CA ALA A 260 19.39 14.47 -4.34
C ALA A 260 19.28 13.11 -3.66
N ALA A 261 19.90 12.96 -2.49
CA ALA A 261 19.90 11.70 -1.75
C ALA A 261 18.47 11.27 -1.43
N ALA A 262 18.18 9.97 -1.54
CA ALA A 262 16.89 9.45 -1.11
C ALA A 262 16.78 9.51 0.41
N MET A 263 15.62 9.91 0.92
CA MET A 263 15.34 9.93 2.35
C MET A 263 14.47 8.74 2.75
N VAL A 264 14.91 7.96 3.74
CA VAL A 264 14.11 6.93 4.41
C VAL A 264 13.73 7.43 5.80
N TYR A 265 12.44 7.69 6.02
CA TYR A 265 11.92 8.21 7.28
C TYR A 265 11.11 7.15 8.01
N ASN A 266 11.56 6.72 9.18
CA ASN A 266 10.84 5.75 10.00
C ASN A 266 9.79 6.47 10.87
N ILE A 267 8.52 6.34 10.51
CA ILE A 267 7.44 7.14 11.10
C ILE A 267 7.03 6.69 12.51
N PHE A 268 7.34 5.44 12.86
CA PHE A 268 7.00 4.84 14.17
C PHE A 268 8.25 4.53 15.01
N GLY A 269 9.27 5.37 14.88
CA GLY A 269 10.54 5.26 15.60
C GLY A 269 11.58 4.40 14.90
N SER A 270 12.75 4.27 15.51
CA SER A 270 13.89 3.54 14.95
C SER A 270 14.50 2.59 15.96
N TYR A 271 14.94 1.41 15.52
CA TYR A 271 15.72 0.53 16.37
C TYR A 271 17.05 1.17 16.80
N GLN A 272 17.57 2.17 16.09
CA GLN A 272 18.74 2.94 16.53
C GLN A 272 18.48 3.74 17.82
N ASN A 273 17.22 4.09 18.07
CA ASN A 273 16.74 4.69 19.32
C ASN A 273 15.50 3.93 19.82
N PRO A 274 15.68 2.78 20.51
CA PRO A 274 14.57 1.88 20.86
C PRO A 274 13.41 2.58 21.58
N ASP A 275 13.67 3.56 22.43
CA ASP A 275 12.65 4.28 23.19
C ASP A 275 11.69 5.11 22.30
N SER A 276 12.07 5.37 21.05
CA SER A 276 11.21 6.03 20.05
C SER A 276 10.19 5.08 19.40
N VAL A 277 10.37 3.76 19.50
CA VAL A 277 9.58 2.78 18.75
C VAL A 277 8.20 2.58 19.37
N LEU A 278 7.18 2.60 18.53
CA LEU A 278 5.79 2.44 18.94
C LEU A 278 5.32 0.99 18.78
N PHE A 279 4.70 0.43 19.83
CA PHE A 279 4.16 -0.91 19.82
C PHE A 279 2.68 -0.96 20.25
N THR A 280 2.27 -0.17 21.24
CA THR A 280 0.92 -0.25 21.80
C THR A 280 -0.06 0.74 21.18
N GLU A 281 -1.35 0.43 21.26
CA GLU A 281 -2.41 1.33 20.76
C GLU A 281 -2.39 2.70 21.45
N SER A 282 -2.07 2.74 22.75
CA SER A 282 -1.90 3.99 23.48
C SER A 282 -0.73 4.82 22.94
N GLN A 283 0.37 4.19 22.54
CA GLN A 283 1.50 4.88 21.92
C GLN A 283 1.15 5.42 20.53
N PHE A 284 0.42 4.67 19.70
CA PHE A 284 -0.05 5.16 18.40
C PHE A 284 -1.03 6.34 18.55
N LEU A 285 -1.91 6.30 19.55
CA LEU A 285 -2.81 7.41 19.85
C LEU A 285 -2.04 8.65 20.34
N ASP A 286 -1.06 8.49 21.23
CA ASP A 286 -0.22 9.59 21.70
C ASP A 286 0.60 10.19 20.56
N PHE A 287 1.15 9.34 19.68
CA PHE A 287 1.80 9.77 18.44
C PHE A 287 0.90 10.68 17.60
N ILE A 288 -0.33 10.25 17.30
CA ILE A 288 -1.29 11.05 16.52
C ILE A 288 -1.56 12.39 17.21
N ASN A 289 -1.84 12.38 18.52
CA ASN A 289 -2.13 13.59 19.28
C ASN A 289 -0.94 14.58 19.26
N ARG A 290 0.28 14.08 19.46
CA ARG A 290 1.50 14.89 19.44
C ARG A 290 1.76 15.51 18.09
N VAL A 291 1.62 14.75 17.01
CA VAL A 291 1.83 15.27 15.66
C VAL A 291 0.76 16.33 15.31
N LEU A 292 -0.50 16.11 15.67
CA LEU A 292 -1.58 17.09 15.47
C LEU A 292 -1.38 18.38 16.27
N GLN A 293 -0.88 18.27 17.50
CA GLN A 293 -0.52 19.44 18.34
C GLN A 293 0.80 20.08 17.90
N GLY A 294 1.57 19.38 17.07
CA GLY A 294 2.89 19.77 16.64
C GLY A 294 3.92 19.78 17.77
N ASN A 295 3.89 18.78 18.64
CA ASN A 295 4.84 18.63 19.74
C ASN A 295 5.11 17.14 20.12
N PRO A 296 6.13 16.50 19.51
CA PRO A 296 6.92 16.99 18.39
C PRO A 296 6.14 17.00 17.06
N ARG A 297 6.56 17.86 16.12
CA ARG A 297 6.07 17.83 14.73
C ARG A 297 6.76 16.71 13.97
N LEU A 298 6.18 16.30 12.85
CA LEU A 298 6.94 15.58 11.83
C LEU A 298 8.10 16.45 11.34
N ASN A 299 9.19 15.81 10.90
CA ASN A 299 10.33 16.53 10.34
C ASN A 299 9.88 17.42 9.16
N ASN A 300 10.28 18.68 9.17
CA ASN A 300 9.94 19.66 8.13
C ASN A 300 10.45 19.25 6.74
N ASP A 301 11.60 18.58 6.66
CA ASP A 301 12.10 18.05 5.40
C ASP A 301 11.13 16.99 4.86
N VAL A 302 10.64 16.07 5.69
CA VAL A 302 9.62 15.08 5.28
C VAL A 302 8.33 15.77 4.82
N VAL A 303 7.83 16.76 5.58
CA VAL A 303 6.61 17.48 5.23
C VAL A 303 6.79 18.28 3.93
N ARG A 304 7.95 18.90 3.69
CA ARG A 304 8.26 19.62 2.46
C ARG A 304 8.34 18.69 1.25
N GLU A 305 8.86 17.49 1.46
CA GLU A 305 8.96 16.45 0.44
C GLU A 305 7.60 15.81 0.12
N LEU A 306 6.58 15.95 0.97
CA LEU A 306 5.21 15.53 0.67
C LEU A 306 4.50 16.64 -0.13
N ASN A 307 4.33 16.44 -1.44
CA ASN A 307 3.75 17.43 -2.33
C ASN A 307 2.35 17.03 -2.81
N GLU A 308 1.47 18.02 -2.99
CA GLU A 308 0.24 17.92 -3.79
C GLU A 308 0.50 17.57 -5.27
N LYS A 309 1.76 17.34 -5.67
CA LYS A 309 2.28 16.73 -6.90
C LYS A 309 2.25 15.21 -6.97
N ASP A 310 2.43 14.57 -5.83
CA ASP A 310 3.04 13.24 -5.80
C ASP A 310 2.07 12.09 -6.11
N SER A 311 2.65 11.01 -6.64
CA SER A 311 2.07 9.67 -6.62
C SER A 311 2.54 8.91 -5.37
N TYR A 312 1.75 7.94 -4.93
CA TYR A 312 1.98 7.18 -3.71
C TYR A 312 2.00 5.69 -4.03
N LEU A 313 3.03 5.01 -3.55
CA LEU A 313 3.15 3.56 -3.66
C LEU A 313 3.17 2.95 -2.25
N PHE A 314 2.17 2.14 -1.91
CA PHE A 314 2.07 1.43 -0.63
C PHE A 314 2.45 -0.03 -0.81
N LEU A 315 3.44 -0.50 -0.07
CA LEU A 315 3.93 -1.89 -0.14
C LEU A 315 3.81 -2.56 1.23
N GLY A 316 3.11 -3.70 1.30
CA GLY A 316 3.01 -4.50 2.53
C GLY A 316 2.33 -3.78 3.70
N PHE A 317 1.34 -2.93 3.41
CA PHE A 317 0.55 -2.24 4.43
C PHE A 317 -0.57 -3.12 4.96
N ASP A 318 -0.64 -3.22 6.29
CA ASP A 318 -1.80 -3.76 6.98
C ASP A 318 -2.90 -2.69 7.10
N PHE A 319 -3.74 -2.59 6.08
CA PHE A 319 -4.79 -1.56 6.02
C PHE A 319 -5.89 -1.71 7.09
N GLU A 320 -5.96 -2.83 7.80
CA GLU A 320 -6.94 -3.05 8.88
C GLU A 320 -6.58 -2.27 10.14
N GLN A 321 -5.30 -1.90 10.32
CA GLN A 321 -4.89 -1.09 11.46
C GLN A 321 -5.49 0.31 11.39
N TRP A 322 -6.22 0.70 12.44
CA TRP A 322 -6.98 1.96 12.47
C TRP A 322 -6.08 3.18 12.32
N TYR A 323 -4.86 3.14 12.86
CA TYR A 323 -3.95 4.29 12.87
C TYR A 323 -3.45 4.65 11.47
N PHE A 324 -3.44 3.74 10.49
CA PHE A 324 -3.09 4.10 9.11
C PHE A 324 -4.15 5.00 8.44
N LYS A 325 -5.43 4.81 8.78
CA LYS A 325 -6.51 5.68 8.27
C LYS A 325 -6.28 7.13 8.70
N ILE A 326 -5.84 7.31 9.95
CA ILE A 326 -5.53 8.64 10.50
C ILE A 326 -4.19 9.14 9.97
N LEU A 327 -3.19 8.27 9.85
CA LEU A 327 -1.89 8.63 9.29
C LEU A 327 -2.04 9.21 7.87
N PHE A 328 -2.87 8.60 7.01
CA PHE A 328 -3.05 9.10 5.65
C PHE A 328 -3.76 10.45 5.60
N GLN A 329 -4.68 10.71 6.54
CA GLN A 329 -5.28 12.03 6.70
C GLN A 329 -4.25 13.06 7.20
N LEU A 330 -3.42 12.65 8.17
CA LEU A 330 -2.38 13.50 8.77
C LEU A 330 -1.31 13.91 7.75
N LEU A 331 -0.94 12.99 6.86
CA LEU A 331 0.01 13.24 5.77
C LEU A 331 -0.64 13.89 4.54
N ASN A 332 -1.94 14.21 4.61
CA ASN A 332 -2.72 14.80 3.52
C ASN A 332 -2.56 14.04 2.19
N ILE A 333 -2.59 12.71 2.25
CA ILE A 333 -2.44 11.86 1.06
C ILE A 333 -3.55 12.20 0.07
N LYS A 334 -3.14 12.41 -1.18
CA LYS A 334 -4.06 12.79 -2.24
C LYS A 334 -5.22 11.82 -2.41
N LYS A 335 -6.36 12.40 -2.73
CA LYS A 335 -7.60 11.69 -3.11
C LYS A 335 -7.85 11.79 -4.63
N GLU A 336 -6.79 11.82 -5.43
CA GLU A 336 -6.84 11.90 -6.89
C GLU A 336 -6.82 10.51 -7.52
N GLN A 337 -7.61 10.31 -8.57
CA GLN A 337 -7.61 9.05 -9.30
C GLN A 337 -6.22 8.72 -9.85
N TYR A 338 -5.81 7.45 -9.68
CA TYR A 338 -4.54 6.92 -10.17
C TYR A 338 -3.28 7.47 -9.49
N ALA A 339 -3.41 8.31 -8.46
CA ALA A 339 -2.26 8.83 -7.73
C ALA A 339 -1.69 7.78 -6.75
N SER A 340 -2.51 6.84 -6.26
CA SER A 340 -2.13 5.90 -5.20
C SER A 340 -2.26 4.45 -5.66
N VAL A 341 -1.20 3.66 -5.51
CA VAL A 341 -1.17 2.22 -5.82
C VAL A 341 -0.73 1.44 -4.59
N SER A 342 -1.37 0.31 -4.32
CA SER A 342 -1.06 -0.58 -3.20
C SER A 342 -0.80 -2.00 -3.67
N CYS A 343 0.24 -2.64 -3.14
CA CYS A 343 0.61 -4.03 -3.42
C CYS A 343 1.06 -4.76 -2.14
N GLY A 344 0.96 -6.09 -2.14
CA GLY A 344 1.41 -6.92 -1.03
C GLY A 344 0.39 -7.12 0.07
N PHE A 345 -0.88 -7.30 -0.31
CA PHE A 345 -1.97 -7.70 0.59
C PHE A 345 -2.54 -9.06 0.15
N GLU A 346 -3.16 -9.78 1.08
CA GLU A 346 -3.92 -11.00 0.83
C GLU A 346 -5.43 -10.67 0.91
N GLU A 347 -6.22 -11.06 -0.08
CA GLU A 347 -7.69 -10.93 0.00
C GLU A 347 -8.27 -11.98 0.96
N MET A 348 -9.13 -11.52 1.88
CA MET A 348 -9.74 -12.34 2.94
C MET A 348 -10.67 -13.47 2.42
N ASP A 349 -11.05 -13.44 1.14
CA ASP A 349 -12.05 -14.32 0.53
C ASP A 349 -11.56 -15.75 0.20
N ALA A 350 -10.27 -16.06 0.33
CA ALA A 350 -9.74 -17.36 -0.11
C ALA A 350 -9.90 -18.50 0.91
N ASN A 351 -9.84 -18.20 2.22
CA ASN A 351 -10.08 -19.14 3.31
C ASN A 351 -10.01 -18.38 4.66
N PRO A 352 -11.08 -18.32 5.48
CA PRO A 352 -11.01 -17.66 6.79
C PRO A 352 -9.95 -18.25 7.73
N PHE A 353 -9.41 -19.45 7.42
CA PHE A 353 -8.39 -20.15 8.19
C PHE A 353 -7.01 -20.28 7.52
N ALA A 354 -6.78 -19.74 6.30
CA ALA A 354 -5.45 -19.83 5.65
C ALA A 354 -4.84 -18.45 5.38
N GLY A 355 -3.61 -18.22 5.86
CA GLY A 355 -2.85 -16.97 5.73
C GLY A 355 -2.65 -16.22 7.06
N PRO A 356 -1.56 -15.45 7.25
CA PRO A 356 -1.35 -14.58 8.41
C PRO A 356 -2.47 -13.53 8.52
N LEU A 357 -2.87 -13.16 9.75
CA LEU A 357 -4.00 -12.26 9.98
C LEU A 357 -3.73 -10.83 9.47
N ASN A 358 -2.45 -10.44 9.42
CA ASN A 358 -1.96 -9.08 9.31
C ASN A 358 -1.81 -8.61 7.85
N ALA A 359 -1.88 -9.53 6.88
CA ALA A 359 -1.86 -9.22 5.45
C ALA A 359 -3.28 -9.17 4.86
N ARG A 360 -4.31 -9.46 5.65
CA ARG A 360 -5.68 -9.63 5.13
C ARG A 360 -6.40 -8.29 5.11
N VAL A 361 -6.82 -7.86 3.92
CA VAL A 361 -7.69 -6.69 3.79
C VAL A 361 -9.11 -7.16 3.54
N SER A 362 -10.01 -6.80 4.46
CA SER A 362 -11.45 -6.99 4.34
C SER A 362 -11.99 -6.18 3.15
N VAL A 363 -13.06 -6.68 2.54
CA VAL A 363 -13.74 -5.98 1.43
C VAL A 363 -14.16 -4.57 1.86
N TYR A 364 -14.63 -4.42 3.11
CA TYR A 364 -15.01 -3.12 3.67
C TYR A 364 -13.82 -2.15 3.73
N THR A 365 -12.69 -2.58 4.29
CA THR A 365 -11.50 -1.74 4.41
C THR A 365 -10.93 -1.38 3.04
N ARG A 366 -10.85 -2.34 2.12
CA ARG A 366 -10.45 -2.07 0.73
C ARG A 366 -11.34 -1.02 0.07
N GLU A 367 -12.66 -1.21 0.13
CA GLU A 367 -13.61 -0.28 -0.46
C GLU A 367 -13.48 1.12 0.13
N PHE A 368 -13.23 1.24 1.44
CA PHE A 368 -12.96 2.51 2.08
C PHE A 368 -11.76 3.22 1.45
N TYR A 369 -10.61 2.55 1.29
CA TYR A 369 -9.42 3.17 0.69
C TYR A 369 -9.57 3.45 -0.82
N GLU A 370 -10.24 2.58 -1.56
CA GLU A 370 -10.59 2.83 -2.97
C GLU A 370 -11.49 4.07 -3.13
N GLN A 371 -12.43 4.28 -2.20
CA GLN A 371 -13.37 5.41 -2.26
C GLN A 371 -12.76 6.71 -1.74
N GLU A 372 -12.14 6.67 -0.57
CA GLU A 372 -11.64 7.86 0.12
C GLU A 372 -10.30 8.32 -0.41
N PHE A 373 -9.41 7.40 -0.80
CA PHE A 373 -8.04 7.73 -1.23
C PHE A 373 -7.80 7.42 -2.71
N LYS A 374 -8.83 6.97 -3.44
CA LYS A 374 -8.73 6.56 -4.86
C LYS A 374 -7.58 5.57 -5.11
N MET A 375 -7.31 4.75 -4.10
CA MET A 375 -6.20 3.80 -4.11
C MET A 375 -6.50 2.64 -5.03
N PHE A 376 -5.53 2.27 -5.87
CA PHE A 376 -5.62 1.09 -6.72
C PHE A 376 -4.89 -0.09 -6.08
N PHE A 377 -5.64 -1.15 -5.77
CA PHE A 377 -5.11 -2.36 -5.14
C PHE A 377 -4.69 -3.38 -6.20
N VAL A 378 -3.41 -3.78 -6.17
CA VAL A 378 -2.81 -4.81 -7.01
C VAL A 378 -2.53 -6.05 -6.18
N ASN A 379 -3.29 -7.11 -6.43
CA ASN A 379 -3.16 -8.40 -5.76
C ASN A 379 -2.05 -9.24 -6.42
N ASP A 380 -0.80 -8.82 -6.21
CA ASP A 380 0.42 -9.50 -6.67
C ASP A 380 1.41 -9.66 -5.53
N ASP A 381 2.37 -10.57 -5.69
CA ASP A 381 3.57 -10.59 -4.85
C ASP A 381 4.40 -9.31 -5.04
N ILE A 382 4.88 -8.74 -3.92
CA ILE A 382 5.60 -7.46 -3.91
C ILE A 382 6.83 -7.48 -4.83
N ARG A 383 7.60 -8.58 -4.88
CA ARG A 383 8.81 -8.65 -5.69
C ARG A 383 8.50 -8.72 -7.18
N ASN A 384 7.47 -9.50 -7.54
CA ASN A 384 6.99 -9.57 -8.91
C ASN A 384 6.50 -8.19 -9.39
N PHE A 385 5.75 -7.49 -8.53
CA PHE A 385 5.27 -6.15 -8.80
C PHE A 385 6.41 -5.13 -8.98
N ILE A 386 7.42 -5.14 -8.10
CA ILE A 386 8.60 -4.25 -8.23
C ILE A 386 9.37 -4.57 -9.51
N SER A 387 9.55 -5.85 -9.84
CA SER A 387 10.26 -6.27 -11.06
C SER A 387 9.56 -5.79 -12.33
N GLU A 388 8.23 -5.81 -12.35
CA GLU A 388 7.45 -5.25 -13.45
C GLU A 388 7.60 -3.73 -13.54
N LEU A 389 7.53 -3.02 -12.41
CA LEU A 389 7.77 -1.57 -12.39
C LEU A 389 9.17 -1.22 -12.90
N ALA A 390 10.19 -1.99 -12.53
CA ALA A 390 11.56 -1.81 -13.03
C ALA A 390 11.63 -2.00 -14.55
N THR A 391 10.93 -3.01 -15.08
CA THR A 391 10.86 -3.26 -16.53
C THR A 391 10.21 -2.07 -17.27
N LEU A 392 9.14 -1.49 -16.71
CA LEU A 392 8.48 -0.32 -17.28
C LEU A 392 9.39 0.93 -17.25
N LEU A 393 10.16 1.12 -16.19
CA LEU A 393 11.15 2.20 -16.09
C LEU A 393 12.24 2.10 -17.17
N GLU A 394 12.68 0.89 -17.50
CA GLU A 394 13.68 0.63 -18.55
C GLU A 394 13.10 0.81 -19.96
N ALA A 395 11.87 0.36 -20.20
CA ALA A 395 11.20 0.48 -21.50
C ALA A 395 11.01 1.95 -21.93
N ASP A 396 10.66 2.84 -20.99
CA ASP A 396 10.55 4.27 -21.23
C ASP A 396 11.91 4.96 -21.44
N ALA A 397 13.02 4.38 -20.96
CA ALA A 397 14.36 4.92 -21.19
C ALA A 397 14.82 4.71 -22.65
N ASN A 398 14.46 3.57 -23.24
CA ASN A 398 14.83 3.23 -24.62
C ASN A 398 14.01 3.99 -25.69
N GLN A 399 12.89 4.62 -25.33
CA GLN A 399 12.08 5.43 -26.26
C GLN A 399 12.50 6.92 -26.28
N GLN A 400 13.34 7.38 -25.35
CA GLN A 400 13.76 8.78 -25.22
C GLN A 400 15.19 9.07 -25.72
N ASN A 401 15.93 8.05 -26.18
CA ASN A 401 17.22 8.20 -26.86
C ASN A 401 17.13 7.68 -28.31
N PRO A 402 16.73 8.52 -29.28
CA PRO A 402 16.92 8.24 -30.70
C PRO A 402 18.38 8.40 -31.15
#